data_AF-A0A7W2IUX9-F1
#
_entry.id   AF-A0A7W2IUX9-F1
#
_cell.length_a   1.000
_cell.length_b   1.000
_cell.length_c   1.000
_cell.angle_alpha   90.00
_cell.angle_beta   90.00
_cell.angle_gamma   90.00
#
_symmetry.space_group_name_H-M   'P 1'
#
loop_
_entity.id
_entity.type
_entity.pdbx_description
1 polymer ?
#
loop_
_entity_poly.entity_id
_entity_poly.type
_entity_poly.pdbx_seq_one_letter_code
_entity_poly.pdbx_strand_id
1 'polypeptide(L)'
;MKVIKWIGVGVMLPFAHLANAEPISQQQLNLLFQDLTSKPTALVKQFSQYSVEENLTVFLTTTAEKRPDELVQVISQLFIQYPQHVRLIAQIARELGLPNQAITIAAIEAGIDPTVIAEATAAGPEIANAQPIPNAPTKKNPISAN
;
A
#
# COMPACT_ATOMS: atom_id res chain seq x y z
N MET A 1 53.24 20.97 -28.71
CA MET A 1 52.76 21.67 -27.49
C MET A 1 51.33 22.12 -27.72
N LYS A 2 50.43 21.71 -26.83
CA LYS A 2 48.96 21.88 -26.88
C LYS A 2 48.55 23.09 -26.05
N VAL A 3 47.63 23.91 -26.56
CA VAL A 3 46.78 24.78 -25.72
C VAL A 3 45.39 24.87 -26.35
N ILE A 4 44.47 24.03 -25.86
CA ILE A 4 43.03 24.14 -26.15
C ILE A 4 42.43 24.89 -24.96
N LYS A 5 41.99 26.13 -25.20
CA LYS A 5 41.26 26.94 -24.23
C LYS A 5 39.84 26.40 -24.10
N TRP A 6 39.53 25.80 -22.95
CA TRP A 6 38.16 25.47 -22.55
C TRP A 6 37.51 26.73 -21.97
N ILE A 7 36.52 27.27 -22.67
CA ILE A 7 35.63 28.30 -22.14
C ILE A 7 34.58 27.56 -21.32
N GLY A 8 34.76 27.56 -20.01
CA GLY A 8 33.77 27.08 -19.06
C GLY A 8 32.60 28.06 -19.01
N VAL A 9 31.47 27.67 -19.59
CA VAL A 9 30.17 28.27 -19.28
C VAL A 9 29.62 27.49 -18.10
N GLY A 10 29.93 27.97 -16.90
CA GLY A 10 29.28 27.51 -15.68
C GLY A 10 27.84 28.00 -15.67
N VAL A 11 26.91 27.18 -16.17
CA VAL A 11 25.48 27.33 -15.86
C VAL A 11 25.31 26.85 -14.42
N MET A 12 25.46 27.78 -13.48
CA MET A 12 25.04 27.56 -12.10
C MET A 12 23.52 27.78 -12.06
N LEU A 13 22.75 26.72 -12.29
CA LEU A 13 21.34 26.72 -11.95
C LEU A 13 21.24 26.68 -10.42
N PRO A 14 20.63 27.68 -9.76
CA PRO A 14 20.16 27.48 -8.41
C PRO A 14 19.01 26.48 -8.51
N PHE A 15 19.28 25.20 -8.21
CA PHE A 15 18.21 24.29 -7.85
C PHE A 15 17.60 24.84 -6.56
N ALA A 16 16.55 25.63 -6.72
CA ALA A 16 15.62 25.91 -5.66
C ALA A 16 15.16 24.54 -5.14
N HIS A 17 15.53 24.22 -3.90
CA HIS A 17 14.86 23.21 -3.11
C HIS A 17 13.42 23.65 -2.87
N LEU A 18 12.60 23.56 -3.92
CA LEU A 18 11.17 23.42 -3.77
C LEU A 18 10.97 21.99 -3.26
N ALA A 19 10.63 21.86 -1.98
CA ALA A 19 10.12 20.66 -1.36
C ALA A 19 8.72 20.32 -1.94
N ASN A 20 8.62 20.21 -3.27
CA ASN A 20 7.50 19.55 -3.91
C ASN A 20 7.78 18.06 -3.79
N ALA A 21 6.89 17.39 -3.07
CA ALA A 21 6.76 15.96 -3.13
C ALA A 21 6.61 15.56 -4.61
N GLU A 22 7.69 15.09 -5.22
CA GLU A 22 7.71 14.83 -6.65
C GLU A 22 6.98 13.50 -6.89
N PRO A 23 5.99 13.45 -7.80
CA PRO A 23 5.31 12.21 -8.14
C PRO A 23 6.34 11.23 -8.72
N ILE A 24 6.25 9.96 -8.32
CA ILE A 24 7.16 8.91 -8.77
C ILE A 24 7.10 8.81 -10.29
N SER A 25 8.24 9.05 -10.94
CA SER A 25 8.34 8.92 -12.40
C SER A 25 8.21 7.45 -12.81
N GLN A 26 7.77 7.19 -14.04
CA GLN A 26 7.71 5.82 -14.57
C GLN A 26 9.08 5.12 -14.58
N GLN A 27 10.18 5.86 -14.70
CA GLN A 27 11.52 5.31 -14.60
C GLN A 27 11.84 4.83 -13.17
N GLN A 28 11.50 5.64 -12.17
CA GLN A 28 11.66 5.26 -10.76
C GLN A 28 10.77 4.09 -10.38
N LEU A 29 9.52 4.07 -10.86
CA LEU A 29 8.61 2.96 -10.68
C LEU A 29 9.17 1.68 -11.31
N ASN A 30 9.68 1.75 -12.55
CA ASN A 30 10.32 0.61 -13.19
C ASN A 30 11.55 0.11 -12.43
N LEU A 31 12.36 1.00 -11.84
CA LEU A 31 13.49 0.61 -10.99
C LEU A 31 13.03 -0.09 -9.72
N LEU A 32 11.95 0.39 -9.10
CA LEU A 32 11.37 -0.19 -7.89
C LEU A 32 10.86 -1.62 -8.13
N PHE A 33 10.30 -1.88 -9.31
CA PHE A 33 9.82 -3.20 -9.72
C PHE A 33 10.83 -4.00 -10.56
N GLN A 34 12.05 -3.50 -10.78
CA GLN A 34 13.07 -4.17 -11.62
C GLN A 34 13.54 -5.47 -10.98
N ASP A 35 13.78 -5.44 -9.66
CA ASP A 35 14.18 -6.63 -8.91
C ASP A 35 12.95 -7.39 -8.40
N LEU A 36 12.38 -8.25 -9.24
CA LEU A 36 11.23 -9.09 -8.90
C LEU A 36 11.49 -10.11 -7.77
N THR A 37 12.74 -10.27 -7.31
CA THR A 37 13.10 -11.17 -6.21
C THR A 37 13.15 -10.47 -4.84
N SER A 38 13.06 -9.15 -4.85
CA SER A 38 13.01 -8.36 -3.61
C SER A 38 11.76 -8.68 -2.79
N LYS A 39 11.94 -8.90 -1.50
CA LYS A 39 10.82 -9.20 -0.58
C LYS A 39 9.84 -8.01 -0.50
N PRO A 40 8.54 -8.25 -0.24
CA PRO A 40 7.53 -7.19 -0.06
C PRO A 40 7.95 -6.07 0.91
N THR A 41 8.59 -6.42 2.02
CA THR A 41 9.12 -5.45 2.99
C THR A 41 10.19 -4.53 2.39
N ALA A 42 11.08 -5.07 1.54
CA ALA A 42 12.11 -4.26 0.88
C ALA A 42 11.49 -3.31 -0.16
N LEU A 43 10.48 -3.79 -0.89
CA LEU A 43 9.72 -3.00 -1.85
C LEU A 43 9.02 -1.80 -1.17
N VAL A 44 8.31 -2.05 -0.06
CA VAL A 44 7.65 -0.98 0.72
C VAL A 44 8.66 0.00 1.32
N LYS A 45 9.83 -0.49 1.75
CA LYS A 45 10.92 0.36 2.24
C LYS A 45 11.56 1.21 1.15
N GLN A 46 11.62 0.74 -0.09
CA GLN A 46 12.04 1.57 -1.22
C GLN A 46 10.97 2.60 -1.57
N PHE A 47 9.70 2.21 -1.52
CA PHE A 47 8.57 3.12 -1.72
C PHE A 47 8.54 4.24 -0.66
N SER A 48 9.01 3.99 0.56
CA SER A 48 9.08 5.01 1.63
C SER A 48 10.01 6.18 1.37
N GLN A 49 10.76 6.17 0.27
CA GLN A 49 11.55 7.31 -0.18
C GLN A 49 10.71 8.35 -0.92
N TYR A 50 9.47 8.01 -1.28
CA TYR A 50 8.55 8.85 -2.02
C TYR A 50 7.36 9.28 -1.15
N SER A 51 6.62 10.28 -1.63
CA SER A 51 5.38 10.75 -0.99
C SER A 51 4.31 9.67 -1.06
N VAL A 52 3.84 9.20 0.10
CA VAL A 52 2.86 8.12 0.18
C VAL A 52 1.53 8.57 -0.42
N GLU A 53 1.00 9.72 0.00
CA GLU A 53 -0.34 10.19 -0.40
C GLU A 53 -0.49 10.32 -1.93
N GLU A 54 0.56 10.77 -2.60
CA GLU A 54 0.54 11.01 -4.05
C GLU A 54 0.86 9.76 -4.87
N ASN A 55 1.61 8.81 -4.29
CA ASN A 55 2.16 7.68 -5.05
C ASN A 55 1.58 6.31 -4.64
N LEU A 56 0.77 6.24 -3.58
CA LEU A 56 0.23 4.97 -3.08
C LEU A 56 -0.64 4.26 -4.12
N THR A 57 -1.49 5.00 -4.84
CA THR A 57 -2.37 4.42 -5.86
C THR A 57 -1.57 3.81 -7.00
N VAL A 58 -0.60 4.54 -7.57
CA VAL A 58 0.23 4.02 -8.66
C VAL A 58 1.10 2.86 -8.18
N PHE A 59 1.66 2.94 -6.97
CA PHE A 59 2.45 1.87 -6.38
C PHE A 59 1.64 0.57 -6.20
N LEU A 60 0.45 0.66 -5.60
CA LEU A 60 -0.40 -0.51 -5.39
C LEU A 60 -0.94 -1.08 -6.70
N THR A 61 -1.31 -0.21 -7.66
CA THR A 61 -1.76 -0.65 -9.00
C THR A 61 -0.65 -1.39 -9.73
N THR A 62 0.58 -0.85 -9.74
CA THR A 62 1.72 -1.54 -10.37
C THR A 62 2.10 -2.81 -9.63
N THR A 63 1.94 -2.85 -8.30
CA THR A 63 2.11 -4.10 -7.54
C THR A 63 1.09 -5.15 -7.98
N ALA A 64 -0.18 -4.76 -8.16
CA ALA A 64 -1.22 -5.67 -8.67
C ALA A 64 -0.90 -6.20 -10.07
N GLU A 65 -0.32 -5.37 -10.93
CA GLU A 65 0.05 -5.76 -12.31
C GLU A 65 1.31 -6.63 -12.37
N LYS A 66 2.35 -6.28 -11.60
CA LYS A 66 3.68 -6.91 -11.70
C LYS A 66 3.87 -8.07 -10.73
N ARG A 67 3.21 -8.01 -9.57
CA ARG A 67 3.34 -8.96 -8.46
C ARG A 67 2.00 -9.21 -7.75
N PRO A 68 0.97 -9.69 -8.46
CA PRO A 68 -0.35 -9.92 -7.89
C PRO A 68 -0.32 -10.84 -6.66
N ASP A 69 0.54 -11.87 -6.67
CA ASP A 69 0.68 -12.84 -5.57
C ASP A 69 1.23 -12.22 -4.28
N GLU A 70 1.97 -11.12 -4.38
CA GLU A 70 2.58 -10.42 -3.25
C GLU A 70 1.73 -9.24 -2.74
N LEU A 71 0.67 -8.86 -3.46
CA LEU A 71 -0.10 -7.65 -3.20
C LEU A 71 -0.66 -7.60 -1.77
N VAL A 72 -1.19 -8.71 -1.26
CA VAL A 72 -1.71 -8.79 0.11
C VAL A 72 -0.59 -8.58 1.15
N GLN A 73 0.60 -9.14 0.90
CA GLN A 73 1.75 -8.96 1.78
C GLN A 73 2.27 -7.51 1.72
N VAL A 74 2.31 -6.91 0.54
CA VAL A 74 2.67 -5.49 0.36
C VAL A 74 1.69 -4.58 1.11
N ILE A 75 0.39 -4.85 1.02
CA ILE A 75 -0.65 -4.12 1.78
C ILE A 75 -0.45 -4.27 3.28
N SER A 76 -0.19 -5.48 3.78
CA SER A 76 0.10 -5.70 5.20
C SER A 76 1.32 -4.91 5.66
N GLN A 77 2.41 -4.90 4.87
CA GLN A 77 3.59 -4.10 5.16
C GLN A 77 3.31 -2.58 5.10
N LEU A 78 2.45 -2.12 4.20
CA LEU A 78 2.01 -0.72 4.15
C LEU A 78 1.20 -0.34 5.38
N PHE A 79 0.33 -1.22 5.89
CA PHE A 79 -0.39 -0.96 7.15
C PHE A 79 0.55 -0.83 8.34
N ILE A 80 1.59 -1.66 8.42
CA ILE A 80 2.63 -1.57 9.47
C ILE A 80 3.39 -0.25 9.35
N GLN A 81 3.81 0.11 8.13
CA GLN A 81 4.70 1.24 7.90
C GLN A 81 3.96 2.59 7.94
N TYR A 82 2.67 2.60 7.58
CA TYR A 82 1.83 3.79 7.44
C TYR A 82 0.45 3.62 8.10
N PRO A 83 0.40 3.42 9.43
CA PRO A 83 -0.86 3.22 10.15
C PRO A 83 -1.82 4.42 10.01
N GLN A 84 -1.30 5.62 9.79
CA GLN A 84 -2.10 6.83 9.55
C GLN A 84 -2.81 6.84 8.19
N HIS A 85 -2.39 6.01 7.23
CA HIS A 85 -2.98 5.91 5.89
C HIS A 85 -3.85 4.67 5.72
N VAL A 86 -4.19 3.95 6.80
CA VAL A 86 -4.96 2.69 6.76
C VAL A 86 -6.24 2.80 5.92
N ARG A 87 -7.01 3.88 6.08
CA ARG A 87 -8.26 4.05 5.32
C ARG A 87 -8.01 4.17 3.82
N LEU A 88 -6.99 4.93 3.43
CA LEU A 88 -6.60 5.12 2.03
C LEU A 88 -6.07 3.82 1.42
N ILE A 89 -5.20 3.11 2.14
CA ILE A 89 -4.66 1.80 1.71
C ILE A 89 -5.79 0.79 1.52
N ALA A 90 -6.72 0.68 2.48
CA ALA A 90 -7.85 -0.24 2.40
C ALA A 90 -8.80 0.11 1.25
N GLN A 91 -9.05 1.40 1.01
CA GLN A 91 -9.85 1.85 -0.11
C GLN A 91 -9.22 1.44 -1.46
N ILE A 92 -7.94 1.75 -1.66
CA ILE A 92 -7.22 1.42 -2.91
C ILE A 92 -7.17 -0.10 -3.10
N ALA A 93 -6.87 -0.87 -2.06
CA ALA A 93 -6.87 -2.34 -2.14
C ALA A 93 -8.21 -2.90 -2.64
N ARG A 94 -9.32 -2.32 -2.18
CA ARG A 94 -10.66 -2.70 -2.61
C ARG A 94 -10.94 -2.29 -4.06
N GLU A 95 -10.50 -1.09 -4.46
CA GLU A 95 -10.59 -0.62 -5.86
C GLU A 95 -9.77 -1.51 -6.82
N LEU A 96 -8.67 -2.09 -6.34
CA LEU A 96 -7.88 -3.11 -7.05
C LEU A 96 -8.52 -4.51 -7.05
N GLY A 97 -9.71 -4.66 -6.45
CA GLY A 97 -10.49 -5.90 -6.47
C GLY A 97 -10.17 -6.89 -5.36
N LEU A 98 -9.43 -6.49 -4.31
CA LEU A 98 -9.21 -7.40 -3.18
C LEU A 98 -10.51 -7.60 -2.39
N PRO A 99 -10.81 -8.84 -1.98
CA PRO A 99 -11.95 -9.09 -1.11
C PRO A 99 -11.71 -8.46 0.26
N ASN A 100 -12.76 -7.89 0.87
CA ASN A 100 -12.70 -7.27 2.20
C ASN A 100 -12.07 -8.21 3.24
N GLN A 101 -12.32 -9.52 3.14
CA GLN A 101 -11.69 -10.51 4.03
C GLN A 101 -10.16 -10.51 3.93
N ALA A 102 -9.58 -10.44 2.73
CA ALA A 102 -8.13 -10.41 2.57
C ALA A 102 -7.53 -9.10 3.11
N ILE A 103 -8.22 -7.98 2.93
CA ILE A 103 -7.81 -6.67 3.47
C ILE A 103 -7.84 -6.71 5.01
N THR A 104 -8.90 -7.26 5.61
CA THR A 104 -9.01 -7.42 7.06
C THR A 104 -7.96 -8.36 7.63
N ILE A 105 -7.66 -9.48 6.97
CA ILE A 105 -6.58 -10.39 7.40
C ILE A 105 -5.23 -9.66 7.37
N ALA A 106 -4.90 -8.99 6.26
CA ALA A 106 -3.64 -8.24 6.15
C ALA A 106 -3.50 -7.14 7.23
N ALA A 107 -4.61 -6.52 7.61
CA ALA A 107 -4.66 -5.54 8.68
C ALA A 107 -4.46 -6.15 10.07
N ILE A 108 -5.09 -7.30 10.36
CA ILE A 108 -4.89 -8.03 11.62
C ILE A 108 -3.42 -8.45 11.76
N GLU A 109 -2.82 -8.97 10.69
CA GLU A 109 -1.39 -9.32 10.67
C GLU A 109 -0.48 -8.10 10.88
N ALA A 110 -0.93 -6.93 10.46
CA ALA A 110 -0.25 -5.65 10.69
C ALA A 110 -0.53 -5.03 12.08
N GLY A 111 -1.35 -5.68 12.92
CA GLY A 111 -1.74 -5.15 14.24
C GLY A 111 -2.73 -3.99 14.18
N ILE A 112 -3.40 -3.78 13.05
CA ILE A 112 -4.45 -2.77 12.88
C ILE A 112 -5.78 -3.33 13.38
N ASP A 113 -6.56 -2.49 14.07
CA ASP A 113 -7.88 -2.87 14.56
C ASP A 113 -8.84 -3.18 13.38
N PRO A 114 -9.47 -4.36 13.35
CA PRO A 114 -10.35 -4.77 12.26
C PRO A 114 -11.60 -3.88 12.12
N THR A 115 -12.00 -3.18 13.18
CA THR A 115 -13.12 -2.22 13.15
C THR A 115 -12.79 -1.05 12.23
N VAL A 116 -11.55 -0.55 12.26
CA VAL A 116 -11.10 0.56 11.39
C VAL A 116 -11.18 0.16 9.92
N ILE A 117 -10.86 -1.10 9.61
CA ILE A 117 -10.96 -1.65 8.25
C ILE A 117 -12.42 -1.83 7.84
N ALA A 118 -13.26 -2.35 8.74
CA ALA A 118 -14.69 -2.47 8.48
C ALA A 118 -15.31 -1.10 8.15
N GLU A 119 -14.96 -0.06 8.90
CA GLU A 119 -15.42 1.31 8.64
C GLU A 119 -14.85 1.89 7.33
N ALA A 120 -13.57 1.64 7.03
CA ALA A 120 -12.94 2.10 5.79
C ALA A 120 -13.50 1.41 4.55
N THR A 121 -13.85 0.12 4.66
CA THR A 121 -14.38 -0.69 3.54
C THR A 121 -15.90 -0.54 3.36
N ALA A 122 -16.64 -0.23 4.42
CA ALA A 122 -18.09 0.02 4.40
C ALA A 122 -18.48 1.36 3.73
N ALA A 123 -17.56 2.32 3.64
CA ALA A 123 -17.83 3.64 3.08
C ALA A 123 -17.93 3.67 1.53
N GLY A 124 -17.69 2.55 0.83
CA GLY A 124 -17.81 2.47 -0.62
C GLY A 124 -18.79 1.40 -1.08
N PRO A 125 -19.11 1.31 -2.38
CA PRO A 125 -20.05 0.31 -2.90
C PRO A 125 -19.60 -1.10 -2.53
N GLU A 126 -20.44 -1.85 -1.81
CA GLU A 126 -20.12 -3.21 -1.39
C GLU A 126 -19.98 -4.10 -2.62
N ILE A 127 -18.78 -4.60 -2.88
CA ILE A 127 -18.64 -5.78 -3.74
C ILE A 127 -19.12 -6.94 -2.88
N ALA A 128 -20.39 -7.31 -3.07
CA ALA A 128 -21.08 -8.34 -2.32
C ALA A 128 -20.34 -9.68 -2.40
N ASN A 129 -19.48 -9.94 -1.42
CA ASN A 129 -19.07 -11.29 -1.06
C ASN A 129 -19.17 -11.42 0.46
N ALA A 130 -20.41 -11.31 0.95
CA ALA A 130 -20.75 -11.62 2.33
C ALA A 130 -20.71 -13.15 2.49
N GLN A 131 -19.54 -13.70 2.83
CA GLN A 131 -19.56 -14.98 3.54
C GLN A 131 -19.92 -14.69 5.00
N PRO A 132 -21.01 -15.27 5.52
CA PRO A 132 -21.35 -15.09 6.92
C PRO A 132 -20.27 -15.81 7.75
N ILE A 133 -19.55 -15.03 8.55
CA ILE A 133 -18.82 -15.54 9.72
C ILE A 133 -19.83 -16.30 10.60
N PRO A 134 -19.65 -17.61 10.86
CA PRO A 134 -20.50 -18.31 11.81
C PRO A 134 -20.31 -17.71 13.20
N ASN A 135 -21.34 -17.00 13.68
CA ASN A 135 -21.37 -16.46 15.03
C ASN A 135 -21.17 -17.55 16.09
N ALA A 136 -20.31 -17.21 17.06
CA ALA A 136 -20.23 -17.59 18.48
C ALA A 136 -20.94 -18.86 19.02
N PRO A 137 -20.33 -19.57 19.99
CA PRO A 137 -20.88 -20.79 20.57
C PRO A 137 -22.26 -20.54 21.18
N THR A 138 -23.21 -21.39 20.80
CA THR A 138 -24.58 -21.37 21.30
C THR A 138 -24.59 -21.47 22.83
N LYS A 139 -25.19 -20.46 23.46
CA LYS A 139 -25.47 -20.41 24.89
C LYS A 139 -26.22 -21.69 25.28
N LYS A 140 -25.61 -22.48 26.17
CA LYS A 140 -26.13 -23.67 26.84
C LYS A 140 -27.58 -23.44 27.31
N ASN A 141 -28.53 -24.20 26.78
CA ASN A 141 -29.88 -24.28 27.37
C ASN A 141 -29.78 -24.97 28.74
N PRO A 142 -30.21 -24.35 29.86
CA PRO A 142 -30.58 -25.14 31.02
C PRO A 142 -31.94 -25.79 30.71
N ILE A 143 -31.96 -27.09 30.45
CA ILE A 143 -33.20 -27.86 30.57
C ILE A 143 -33.54 -27.88 32.06
N SER A 144 -34.46 -26.99 32.45
CA SER A 144 -35.09 -26.99 33.76
C SER A 144 -36.12 -28.12 33.79
N ALA A 145 -36.02 -28.95 34.82
CA ALA A 145 -36.91 -30.06 35.09
C ALA A 145 -38.35 -29.60 35.29
N ASN A 146 -39.30 -30.39 34.76
CA ASN A 146 -40.56 -30.70 35.45
C ASN A 146 -41.12 -32.03 34.92
#